data_AF-A0A1C6CM23-F1
#
_entry.id   AF-A0A1C6CM23-F1
#
_cell.length_a   1.000
_cell.length_b   1.000
_cell.length_c   1.000
_cell.angle_alpha   90.00
_cell.angle_beta   90.00
_cell.angle_gamma   90.00
#
_symmetry.space_group_name_H-M   'P 1'
#
loop_
_entity.id
_entity.type
_entity.pdbx_description
1 polymer ?
#
loop_
_entity_poly.entity_id
_entity_poly.type
_entity_poly.pdbx_seq_one_letter_code
_entity_poly.pdbx_strand_id
1 'polypeptide(L)'
;MHKGVIRTLWLIAALSLVLSYAVMCIAWLSKGCRYGAQFCINVFMKALPLCLIFLCIVELAGLFIWVFKIKKLERLYAKKGGCDEYFELLEKYLLRQNKDKGHGLLKLAAVYISEKRFENCFHTLDRIAFDKLTPSDQNKYFELLLYGRLMSGDISQANEIFVSAEHYFKRGLLDKRNGQMLFTLGLLEYFNERFEAAVKFFDSAEKSRDADKTLRCNCELYKGECFLAQGDMRSAKASAEKSAALVSDDKQEAQLGKLMTQVEKAYIRTKEKSADTKADNTTEGGYAF
;
A
#
# COMPACT_ATOMS: atom_id res chain seq x y z
N MET A 1 8.13 -11.13 -4.95
CA MET A 1 8.30 -11.42 -6.39
C MET A 1 8.75 -12.86 -6.69
N HIS A 2 9.67 -13.49 -5.95
CA HIS A 2 10.24 -14.81 -6.30
C HIS A 2 9.25 -15.97 -6.54
N LYS A 3 8.17 -16.10 -5.74
CA LYS A 3 7.21 -17.21 -5.91
C LYS A 3 6.42 -17.15 -7.23
N GLY A 4 6.18 -15.95 -7.77
CA GLY A 4 5.47 -15.78 -9.03
C GLY A 4 6.33 -16.20 -10.22
N VAL A 5 7.58 -15.74 -10.25
CA VAL A 5 8.56 -16.06 -11.31
C VAL A 5 8.81 -17.56 -11.40
N ILE A 6 8.99 -18.23 -10.25
CA ILE A 6 9.19 -19.69 -10.21
C ILE A 6 7.97 -20.41 -10.79
N ARG A 7 6.75 -20.03 -10.40
CA ARG A 7 5.52 -20.63 -10.93
C ARG A 7 5.39 -20.47 -12.45
N THR A 8 5.73 -19.28 -12.98
CA THR A 8 5.70 -19.02 -14.42
C THR A 8 6.71 -19.88 -15.17
N LEU A 9 7.93 -20.03 -14.64
CA LEU A 9 8.95 -20.90 -15.24
C LEU A 9 8.51 -22.37 -15.29
N TRP A 10 7.91 -22.89 -14.21
CA TRP A 10 7.34 -24.25 -14.20
C TRP A 10 6.21 -24.41 -15.22
N LEU A 11 5.34 -23.40 -15.38
CA LEU A 11 4.27 -23.43 -16.37
C LEU A 11 4.81 -23.43 -17.80
N ILE A 12 5.82 -22.61 -18.11
CA ILE A 12 6.47 -22.57 -19.42
C ILE A 12 7.10 -23.94 -19.72
N ALA A 13 7.83 -24.52 -18.77
CA ALA A 13 8.43 -25.84 -18.93
C ALA A 13 7.36 -26.92 -19.20
N ALA A 14 6.30 -26.96 -18.38
CA ALA A 14 5.21 -27.94 -18.56
C ALA A 14 4.49 -27.77 -19.91
N LEU A 15 4.13 -26.54 -20.29
CA LEU A 15 3.47 -26.27 -21.57
C LEU A 15 4.36 -26.60 -22.76
N SER A 16 5.66 -26.32 -22.67
CA SER A 16 6.61 -26.67 -23.73
C SER A 16 6.69 -28.18 -23.96
N LEU A 17 6.66 -28.98 -22.89
CA LEU A 17 6.64 -30.44 -22.99
C LEU A 17 5.37 -30.93 -23.68
N VAL A 18 4.21 -30.40 -23.28
CA VAL A 18 2.91 -30.77 -23.87
C VAL A 18 2.85 -30.39 -25.35
N LEU A 19 3.27 -29.18 -25.71
CA LEU A 19 3.27 -28.71 -27.11
C LEU A 19 4.24 -29.52 -27.97
N SER A 20 5.41 -29.86 -27.45
CA SER A 20 6.41 -30.64 -28.18
C SER A 20 5.96 -32.07 -28.41
N TYR A 21 5.25 -32.64 -27.44
CA TYR A 21 4.59 -33.94 -27.58
C TYR A 21 3.47 -33.88 -28.62
N ALA A 22 2.65 -32.83 -28.63
CA ALA A 22 1.62 -32.64 -29.65
C ALA A 22 2.21 -32.52 -31.06
N VAL A 23 3.30 -31.75 -31.24
CA VAL A 23 4.05 -31.65 -32.51
C VAL A 23 4.57 -33.02 -32.95
N MET A 24 5.11 -33.81 -32.01
CA MET A 24 5.55 -35.18 -32.28
C MET A 24 4.39 -36.08 -32.75
N CYS A 25 3.25 -36.06 -32.07
CA CYS A 25 2.07 -36.85 -32.44
C CYS A 25 1.54 -36.47 -33.83
N ILE A 26 1.46 -35.17 -34.14
CA ILE A 26 1.02 -34.68 -35.46
C ILE A 26 1.99 -35.14 -36.56
N ALA A 27 3.30 -35.02 -36.32
CA ALA A 27 4.32 -35.48 -37.27
C ALA A 27 4.21 -36.99 -37.52
N TRP A 28 4.00 -37.80 -36.48
CA TRP A 28 3.83 -39.24 -36.59
C TRP A 28 2.57 -39.63 -37.36
N LEU A 29 1.43 -38.99 -37.07
CA LEU A 29 0.16 -39.22 -37.77
C LEU A 29 0.23 -38.82 -39.25
N SER A 30 0.84 -37.67 -39.57
CA SER A 30 0.98 -37.18 -40.96
C SER A 30 1.79 -38.11 -41.86
N LYS A 31 2.59 -39.01 -41.27
CA LYS A 31 3.39 -40.02 -41.95
C LYS A 31 2.76 -41.42 -41.92
N GLY A 32 1.48 -41.52 -41.52
CA GLY A 32 0.73 -42.77 -41.49
C GLY A 32 1.20 -43.76 -40.44
N CYS A 33 1.76 -43.30 -39.32
CA CYS A 33 2.24 -44.12 -38.20
C CYS A 33 3.36 -45.11 -38.56
N ARG A 34 4.05 -44.92 -39.69
CA ARG A 34 5.02 -45.87 -40.24
C ARG A 34 6.41 -45.79 -39.61
N TYR A 35 6.70 -44.75 -38.83
CA TYR A 35 8.02 -44.52 -38.23
C TYR A 35 8.10 -45.02 -36.79
N GLY A 36 9.25 -45.62 -36.45
CA GLY A 36 9.55 -46.16 -35.12
C GLY A 36 9.95 -45.09 -34.09
N ALA A 37 10.12 -45.51 -32.84
CA ALA A 37 10.33 -44.65 -31.67
C ALA A 37 11.49 -43.64 -31.82
N GLN A 38 12.57 -44.02 -32.52
CA GLN A 38 13.74 -43.15 -32.74
C GLN A 38 13.40 -41.87 -33.52
N PHE A 39 12.47 -41.96 -34.48
CA PHE A 39 12.01 -40.80 -35.24
C PHE A 39 11.20 -39.86 -34.35
N CYS A 40 10.28 -40.40 -33.55
CA CYS A 40 9.45 -39.63 -32.61
C CYS A 40 10.31 -38.89 -31.57
N ILE A 41 11.31 -39.57 -30.99
CA ILE A 41 12.25 -38.95 -30.04
C ILE A 41 13.03 -37.80 -30.70
N ASN A 42 13.53 -38.00 -31.93
CA ASN A 42 14.25 -36.96 -32.66
C ASN A 42 13.37 -35.72 -32.96
N VAL A 43 12.11 -35.92 -33.34
CA VAL A 43 11.16 -34.83 -33.56
C VAL A 43 10.87 -34.09 -32.26
N PHE A 44 10.60 -34.83 -31.18
CA PHE A 44 10.34 -34.25 -29.86
C PHE A 44 11.52 -33.41 -29.35
N MET A 45 12.75 -33.94 -29.43
CA MET A 45 13.96 -33.25 -28.99
C MET A 45 14.26 -31.98 -29.79
N LYS A 46 13.83 -31.91 -31.06
CA LYS A 46 13.92 -30.69 -31.89
C LYS A 46 12.78 -29.71 -31.59
N ALA A 47 11.58 -30.19 -31.31
CA ALA A 47 10.41 -29.36 -31.02
C ALA A 47 10.51 -28.68 -29.63
N LEU A 48 11.06 -29.39 -28.64
CA LEU A 48 11.18 -28.92 -27.25
C LEU A 48 11.86 -27.55 -27.09
N PRO A 49 13.09 -27.33 -27.59
CA PRO A 49 13.73 -26.03 -27.47
C PRO A 49 12.98 -24.94 -28.24
N LEU A 50 12.34 -25.25 -29.37
CA LEU A 50 11.56 -24.29 -30.14
C LEU A 50 10.30 -23.85 -29.40
N CYS A 51 9.55 -24.79 -28.80
CA CYS A 51 8.39 -24.49 -27.98
C CYS A 51 8.77 -23.69 -26.72
N LEU A 52 9.90 -24.01 -26.09
CA LEU A 52 10.45 -23.24 -24.97
C LEU A 52 10.76 -21.80 -25.36
N ILE A 53 11.53 -21.60 -26.43
CA ILE A 53 11.89 -20.27 -26.93
C ILE A 53 10.64 -19.46 -27.29
N PHE A 54 9.70 -20.07 -27.99
CA PHE A 54 8.45 -19.42 -28.38
C PHE A 54 7.64 -18.93 -27.16
N LEU A 55 7.42 -19.79 -26.16
CA LEU A 55 6.70 -19.41 -24.94
C LEU A 55 7.42 -18.32 -24.16
N CYS A 56 8.76 -18.38 -24.07
CA CYS A 56 9.56 -17.33 -23.47
C CYS A 56 9.40 -15.98 -24.20
N ILE A 57 9.40 -15.97 -25.53
CA ILE A 57 9.18 -14.74 -26.33
C ILE A 57 7.78 -14.17 -26.07
N VAL A 58 6.74 -15.01 -26.01
CA VAL A 58 5.36 -14.58 -25.75
C VAL A 58 5.24 -13.93 -24.37
N GLU A 59 5.82 -14.55 -23.34
CA GLU A 59 5.83 -13.98 -21.98
C GLU A 59 6.64 -12.69 -21.89
N LEU A 60 7.81 -12.63 -22.54
CA LEU A 60 8.62 -11.41 -22.63
C LEU A 60 7.88 -10.28 -23.34
N ALA A 61 7.17 -10.58 -24.43
CA ALA A 61 6.34 -9.60 -25.15
C ALA A 61 5.20 -9.08 -24.26
N GLY A 62 4.55 -9.98 -23.49
CA GLY A 62 3.52 -9.60 -22.51
C GLY A 62 4.05 -8.65 -21.43
N LEU A 63 5.21 -8.96 -20.86
CA LEU A 63 5.91 -8.10 -19.89
C LEU A 63 6.28 -6.76 -20.52
N PHE A 64 6.81 -6.76 -21.73
CA PHE A 64 7.18 -5.54 -22.44
C PHE A 64 5.97 -4.62 -22.66
N ILE A 65 4.84 -5.17 -23.12
CA ILE A 65 3.59 -4.42 -23.27
C ILE A 65 3.14 -3.81 -21.93
N TRP A 66 3.27 -4.56 -20.83
CA TRP A 66 2.91 -4.07 -19.49
C TRP A 66 3.85 -2.95 -19.02
N VAL A 67 5.15 -3.08 -19.22
CA VAL A 67 6.15 -2.03 -18.93
C VAL A 67 5.84 -0.76 -19.73
N PHE A 68 5.49 -0.88 -21.01
CA PHE A 68 5.10 0.26 -21.84
C PHE A 68 3.83 0.96 -21.32
N LYS A 69 2.85 0.19 -20.84
CA LYS A 69 1.65 0.74 -20.21
C LYS A 69 1.97 1.52 -18.94
N ILE A 70 2.84 1.00 -18.08
CA ILE A 70 3.28 1.70 -16.86
C ILE A 70 4.05 2.96 -17.20
N LYS A 71 5.04 2.89 -18.11
CA LYS A 71 5.77 4.07 -18.58
C LYS A 71 4.86 5.12 -19.22
N LYS A 72 3.73 4.71 -19.80
CA LYS A 72 2.72 5.66 -20.31
C LYS A 72 2.00 6.36 -19.15
N LEU A 73 1.60 5.63 -18.11
CA LEU A 73 1.01 6.21 -16.90
C LEU A 73 1.97 7.15 -16.18
N GLU A 74 3.22 6.72 -15.96
CA GLU A 74 4.25 7.54 -15.32
C GLU A 74 4.51 8.84 -16.07
N ARG A 75 4.62 8.78 -17.41
CA ARG A 75 4.78 9.99 -18.23
C ARG A 75 3.58 10.92 -18.16
N LEU A 76 2.37 10.36 -18.15
CA LEU A 76 1.14 11.15 -18.05
C LEU A 76 1.06 11.83 -16.68
N TYR A 77 1.36 11.09 -15.62
CA TYR A 77 1.41 11.61 -14.26
C TYR A 77 2.49 12.68 -14.09
N ALA A 78 3.70 12.47 -14.60
CA ALA A 78 4.78 13.46 -14.55
C ALA A 78 4.44 14.75 -15.32
N LYS A 79 3.66 14.66 -16.41
CA LYS A 79 3.32 15.81 -17.24
C LYS A 79 2.10 16.59 -16.74
N LYS A 80 1.09 15.90 -16.21
CA LYS A 80 -0.23 16.47 -15.89
C LYS A 80 -0.71 16.20 -14.45
N GLY A 81 0.08 15.49 -13.65
CA GLY A 81 -0.33 15.01 -12.33
C GLY A 81 -1.45 13.96 -12.37
N GLY A 82 -2.10 13.77 -11.23
CA GLY A 82 -3.31 12.94 -11.07
C GLY A 82 -4.55 13.57 -11.71
N CYS A 83 -4.51 13.82 -13.02
CA CYS A 83 -5.64 14.31 -13.82
C CYS A 83 -6.64 13.19 -14.15
N ASP A 84 -7.84 13.53 -14.63
CA ASP A 84 -8.90 12.55 -14.90
C ASP A 84 -8.48 11.53 -15.97
N GLU A 85 -7.76 11.99 -17.00
CA GLU A 85 -7.18 11.13 -18.05
C GLU A 85 -6.23 10.06 -17.47
N TYR A 86 -5.48 10.40 -16.42
CA TYR A 86 -4.60 9.45 -15.73
C TYR A 86 -5.43 8.37 -15.02
N PHE A 87 -6.48 8.77 -14.31
CA PHE A 87 -7.31 7.84 -13.55
C PHE A 87 -8.16 6.93 -14.44
N GLU A 88 -8.70 7.44 -15.56
CA GLU A 88 -9.39 6.62 -16.56
C GLU A 88 -8.47 5.55 -17.14
N LEU A 89 -7.23 5.93 -17.47
CA LEU A 89 -6.25 5.00 -18.02
C LEU A 89 -5.80 3.97 -16.97
N LEU A 90 -5.60 4.40 -15.72
CA LEU A 90 -5.24 3.55 -14.59
C LEU A 90 -6.35 2.52 -14.32
N GLU A 91 -7.60 2.95 -14.26
CA GLU A 91 -8.76 2.08 -14.08
C GLU A 91 -8.82 1.02 -15.19
N LYS A 92 -8.69 1.44 -16.45
CA LYS A 92 -8.68 0.52 -17.60
C LYS A 92 -7.59 -0.55 -17.48
N TYR A 93 -6.42 -0.20 -16.94
CA TYR A 93 -5.33 -1.16 -16.74
C TYR A 93 -5.59 -2.08 -15.56
N LEU A 94 -6.08 -1.56 -14.44
CA LEU A 94 -6.42 -2.34 -13.25
C LEU A 94 -7.53 -3.35 -13.55
N LEU A 95 -8.59 -2.94 -14.25
CA LEU A 95 -9.70 -3.83 -14.62
C LEU A 95 -9.32 -4.89 -15.66
N ARG A 96 -8.33 -4.62 -16.51
CA ARG A 96 -7.80 -5.62 -17.47
C ARG A 96 -6.83 -6.60 -16.81
N GLN A 97 -6.07 -6.14 -15.82
CA GLN A 97 -5.05 -6.96 -15.16
C GLN A 97 -5.64 -7.92 -14.13
N ASN A 98 -6.68 -7.49 -13.42
CA ASN A 98 -7.26 -8.29 -12.34
C ASN A 98 -8.46 -9.08 -12.86
N LYS A 99 -8.42 -10.41 -12.68
CA LYS A 99 -9.56 -11.29 -12.99
C LYS A 99 -10.78 -10.91 -12.15
N ASP A 100 -10.54 -10.56 -10.89
CA ASP A 100 -11.54 -9.95 -10.01
C ASP A 100 -11.52 -8.43 -10.18
N LYS A 101 -12.61 -7.90 -10.73
CA LYS A 101 -12.77 -6.46 -10.93
C LYS A 101 -12.86 -5.71 -9.60
N GLY A 102 -13.42 -6.31 -8.55
CA GLY A 102 -13.54 -5.69 -7.23
C GLY A 102 -12.17 -5.39 -6.63
N HIS A 103 -11.25 -6.36 -6.67
CA HIS A 103 -9.87 -6.15 -6.25
C HIS A 103 -9.14 -5.05 -7.05
N GLY A 104 -9.42 -4.95 -8.35
CA GLY A 104 -8.92 -3.86 -9.20
C GLY A 104 -9.44 -2.48 -8.78
N LEU A 105 -10.72 -2.38 -8.44
CA LEU A 105 -11.35 -1.15 -7.96
C LEU A 105 -10.86 -0.74 -6.56
N LEU A 106 -10.58 -1.69 -5.66
CA LEU A 106 -9.96 -1.38 -4.36
C LEU A 106 -8.59 -0.73 -4.52
N LYS A 107 -7.77 -1.19 -5.48
CA LYS A 107 -6.49 -0.54 -5.80
C LYS A 107 -6.68 0.87 -6.33
N LEU A 108 -7.68 1.07 -7.19
CA LEU A 108 -8.00 2.40 -7.73
C LEU A 108 -8.44 3.36 -6.62
N ALA A 109 -9.32 2.90 -5.72
CA ALA A 109 -9.78 3.66 -4.54
C ALA A 109 -8.61 4.11 -3.66
N ALA A 110 -7.65 3.22 -3.38
CA ALA A 110 -6.45 3.57 -2.61
C ALA A 110 -5.63 4.70 -3.28
N VAL A 111 -5.51 4.70 -4.61
CA VAL A 111 -4.81 5.77 -5.34
C VAL A 111 -5.59 7.08 -5.28
N TYR A 112 -6.92 7.05 -5.39
CA TYR A 112 -7.74 8.25 -5.21
C TYR A 112 -7.55 8.91 -3.84
N ILE A 113 -7.46 8.13 -2.75
CA ILE A 113 -7.18 8.68 -1.41
C ILE A 113 -5.81 9.36 -1.38
N SER A 114 -4.79 8.73 -1.97
CA SER A 114 -3.43 9.32 -2.00
C SER A 114 -3.39 10.67 -2.71
N GLU A 115 -4.22 10.86 -3.74
CA GLU A 115 -4.38 12.11 -4.48
C GLU A 115 -5.46 13.04 -3.91
N LYS A 116 -5.97 12.77 -2.70
CA LYS A 116 -7.00 13.55 -1.99
C LYS A 116 -8.31 13.70 -2.78
N ARG A 117 -8.61 12.77 -3.69
CA ARG A 117 -9.85 12.70 -4.47
C ARG A 117 -10.86 11.79 -3.76
N PHE A 118 -11.31 12.20 -2.58
CA PHE A 118 -12.10 11.36 -1.68
C PHE A 118 -13.46 10.95 -2.26
N GLU A 119 -14.18 11.87 -2.92
CA GLU A 119 -15.47 11.55 -3.56
C GLU A 119 -15.32 10.47 -4.64
N ASN A 120 -14.28 10.55 -5.48
CA ASN A 120 -14.01 9.53 -6.49
C ASN A 120 -13.64 8.19 -5.85
N CYS A 121 -12.96 8.20 -4.70
CA CYS A 121 -12.71 6.99 -3.93
C CYS A 121 -14.03 6.36 -3.48
N PHE A 122 -14.93 7.12 -2.85
CA PHE A 122 -16.21 6.59 -2.36
C PHE A 122 -17.08 6.08 -3.50
N HIS A 123 -17.22 6.84 -4.59
CA HIS A 123 -17.91 6.37 -5.80
C HIS A 123 -17.30 5.09 -6.38
N THR A 124 -15.98 4.93 -6.31
CA THR A 124 -15.30 3.71 -6.77
C THR A 124 -15.61 2.53 -5.87
N LEU A 125 -15.68 2.75 -4.55
CA LEU A 125 -16.06 1.72 -3.58
C LEU A 125 -17.53 1.31 -3.77
N ASP A 126 -18.45 2.25 -3.97
CA ASP A 126 -19.88 1.98 -4.20
C ASP A 126 -20.14 1.10 -5.44
N ARG A 127 -19.26 1.16 -6.43
CA ARG A 127 -19.33 0.34 -7.65
C ARG A 127 -18.95 -1.12 -7.43
N ILE A 128 -18.38 -1.45 -6.27
CA ILE A 128 -17.91 -2.81 -5.98
C ILE A 128 -19.07 -3.70 -5.54
N ALA A 129 -19.25 -4.82 -6.23
CA ALA A 129 -20.12 -5.90 -5.78
C ALA A 129 -19.51 -6.58 -4.53
N PHE A 130 -19.82 -6.04 -3.36
CA PHE A 130 -19.22 -6.42 -2.07
C PHE A 130 -19.39 -7.91 -1.72
N ASP A 131 -20.52 -8.49 -2.10
CA ASP A 131 -20.86 -9.91 -1.93
C ASP A 131 -19.91 -10.84 -2.69
N LYS A 132 -19.29 -10.35 -3.76
CA LYS A 132 -18.35 -11.11 -4.60
C LYS A 132 -16.89 -10.96 -4.17
N LEU A 133 -16.60 -10.07 -3.22
CA LEU A 133 -15.26 -9.88 -2.71
C LEU A 133 -14.81 -11.08 -1.87
N THR A 134 -13.51 -11.37 -1.93
CA THR A 134 -12.90 -12.31 -0.98
C THR A 134 -12.98 -11.74 0.45
N PRO A 135 -12.96 -12.57 1.51
CA PRO A 135 -12.93 -12.08 2.88
C PRO A 135 -11.81 -11.07 3.16
N SER A 136 -10.64 -11.24 2.54
CA SER A 136 -9.52 -10.30 2.65
C SER A 136 -9.85 -8.96 1.97
N ASP A 137 -10.43 -9.01 0.77
CA ASP A 137 -10.83 -7.80 0.05
C ASP A 137 -12.00 -7.06 0.72
N GLN A 138 -12.91 -7.77 1.38
CA GLN A 138 -13.96 -7.15 2.22
C GLN A 138 -13.37 -6.38 3.40
N ASN A 139 -12.34 -6.95 4.06
CA ASN A 139 -11.64 -6.25 5.13
C ASN A 139 -10.95 -4.99 4.57
N LYS A 140 -10.33 -5.11 3.39
CA LYS A 140 -9.67 -4.00 2.71
C LYS A 140 -10.66 -2.91 2.25
N TYR A 141 -11.86 -3.30 1.84
CA TYR A 141 -12.94 -2.38 1.50
C TYR A 141 -13.26 -1.45 2.67
N PHE A 142 -13.54 -2.01 3.85
CA PHE A 142 -13.85 -1.21 5.04
C PHE A 142 -12.64 -0.43 5.56
N GLU A 143 -11.43 -0.98 5.44
CA GLU A 143 -10.20 -0.25 5.72
C GLU A 143 -10.06 1.02 4.85
N LEU A 144 -10.28 0.91 3.54
CA LEU A 144 -10.21 2.05 2.63
C LEU A 144 -11.36 3.04 2.84
N LEU A 145 -12.56 2.55 3.13
CA LEU A 145 -13.70 3.42 3.43
C LEU A 145 -13.45 4.24 4.70
N LEU A 146 -12.99 3.59 5.77
CA LEU A 146 -12.62 4.24 7.02
C LEU A 146 -11.47 5.23 6.82
N TYR A 147 -10.38 4.78 6.18
CA TYR A 147 -9.22 5.62 5.92
C TYR A 147 -9.58 6.85 5.06
N GLY A 148 -10.40 6.66 4.02
CA GLY A 148 -10.87 7.75 3.18
C GLY A 148 -11.66 8.80 3.98
N ARG A 149 -12.56 8.37 4.88
CA ARG A 149 -13.34 9.28 5.73
C ARG A 149 -12.47 10.06 6.71
N LEU A 150 -11.54 9.38 7.38
CA LEU A 150 -10.57 10.02 8.28
C LEU A 150 -9.75 11.09 7.54
N MET A 151 -9.21 10.75 6.37
CA MET A 151 -8.39 11.68 5.58
C MET A 151 -9.19 12.84 4.97
N SER A 152 -10.50 12.66 4.76
CA SER A 152 -11.42 13.73 4.33
C SER A 152 -11.85 14.65 5.48
N GLY A 153 -11.60 14.27 6.74
CA GLY A 153 -12.00 15.01 7.94
C GLY A 153 -13.40 14.69 8.48
N ASP A 154 -14.10 13.72 7.90
CA ASP A 154 -15.42 13.29 8.37
C ASP A 154 -15.31 12.23 9.48
N ILE A 155 -14.96 12.69 10.68
CA ILE A 155 -14.71 11.83 11.84
C ILE A 155 -16.00 11.16 12.34
N SER A 156 -17.16 11.82 12.16
CA SER A 156 -18.46 11.24 12.55
C SER A 156 -18.76 9.99 11.74
N GLN A 157 -18.69 10.07 10.41
CA GLN A 157 -18.91 8.91 9.56
C GLN A 157 -17.83 7.84 9.76
N ALA A 158 -16.57 8.24 9.99
CA ALA A 158 -15.51 7.29 10.29
C ALA A 158 -15.83 6.43 11.53
N ASN A 159 -16.33 7.04 12.61
CA ASN A 159 -16.75 6.34 13.81
C ASN A 159 -17.95 5.41 13.55
N GLU A 160 -18.96 5.85 12.79
CA GLU A 160 -20.10 5.01 12.40
C GLU A 160 -19.67 3.79 11.57
N ILE A 161 -18.75 3.97 10.62
CA ILE A 161 -18.17 2.86 9.84
C ILE A 161 -17.44 1.89 10.75
N PHE A 162 -16.62 2.38 11.68
CA PHE A 162 -15.87 1.52 12.58
C PHE A 162 -16.80 0.65 13.44
N VAL A 163 -17.87 1.25 13.98
CA VAL A 163 -18.87 0.53 14.79
C VAL A 163 -19.66 -0.47 13.96
N SER A 164 -20.19 -0.04 12.80
CA SER A 164 -21.04 -0.88 11.95
C SER A 164 -20.27 -2.04 11.29
N ALA A 165 -18.98 -1.87 11.04
CA ALA A 165 -18.12 -2.84 10.37
C ALA A 165 -17.05 -3.47 11.28
N GLU A 166 -17.20 -3.39 12.61
CA GLU A 166 -16.19 -3.81 13.60
C GLU A 166 -15.64 -5.23 13.34
N HIS A 167 -16.53 -6.16 12.97
CA HIS A 167 -16.16 -7.55 12.65
C HIS A 167 -15.12 -7.65 11.52
N TYR A 168 -15.17 -6.80 10.49
CA TYR A 168 -14.22 -6.82 9.39
C TYR A 168 -12.82 -6.36 9.84
N PHE A 169 -12.76 -5.36 10.73
CA PHE A 169 -11.50 -4.93 11.33
C PHE A 169 -10.92 -6.01 12.24
N LYS A 170 -11.74 -6.58 13.15
CA LYS A 170 -11.31 -7.70 14.01
C LYS A 170 -10.77 -8.87 13.19
N ARG A 171 -11.46 -9.25 12.11
CA ARG A 171 -11.01 -10.31 11.20
C ARG A 171 -9.72 -9.94 10.47
N GLY A 172 -9.58 -8.70 10.01
CA GLY A 172 -8.38 -8.23 9.31
C GLY A 172 -7.15 -8.17 10.21
N LEU A 173 -7.32 -7.85 11.49
CA LEU A 173 -6.24 -7.84 12.47
C LEU A 173 -5.65 -9.23 12.76
N LEU A 174 -6.36 -10.31 12.45
CA LEU A 174 -5.85 -11.68 12.55
C LEU A 174 -4.87 -12.04 11.40
N ASP A 175 -4.82 -11.25 10.33
CA ASP A 175 -3.85 -11.44 9.25
C ASP A 175 -2.44 -11.02 9.72
N LYS A 176 -1.41 -11.71 9.24
CA LYS A 176 -0.01 -11.34 9.44
C LYS A 176 0.40 -10.10 8.63
N ARG A 177 -0.42 -9.69 7.66
CA ARG A 177 -0.22 -8.51 6.81
C ARG A 177 -1.35 -7.51 7.06
N ASN A 178 -1.30 -6.92 8.23
CA ASN A 178 -2.33 -6.03 8.77
C ASN A 178 -1.79 -4.63 9.06
N GLY A 179 -0.58 -4.30 8.60
CA GLY A 179 0.08 -3.03 8.93
C GLY A 179 -0.75 -1.81 8.57
N GLN A 180 -1.32 -1.77 7.36
CA GLN A 180 -2.17 -0.66 6.93
C GLN A 180 -3.45 -0.55 7.76
N MET A 181 -4.06 -1.68 8.13
CA MET A 181 -5.26 -1.68 8.98
C MET A 181 -4.97 -1.17 10.39
N LEU A 182 -3.86 -1.62 10.99
CA LEU A 182 -3.40 -1.10 12.29
C LEU A 182 -3.16 0.41 12.22
N PHE A 183 -2.52 0.89 11.14
CA PHE A 183 -2.30 2.32 10.95
C PHE A 183 -3.62 3.10 10.83
N THR A 184 -4.59 2.61 10.04
CA THR A 184 -5.91 3.24 9.93
C THR A 184 -6.65 3.30 11.27
N LEU A 185 -6.58 2.25 12.08
CA LEU A 185 -7.15 2.27 13.44
C LEU A 185 -6.39 3.23 14.37
N GLY A 186 -5.07 3.35 14.23
CA GLY A 186 -4.29 4.35 14.93
C GLY A 186 -4.71 5.78 14.58
N LEU A 187 -5.02 6.05 13.30
CA LEU A 187 -5.59 7.33 12.88
C LEU A 187 -6.97 7.58 13.47
N LEU A 188 -7.84 6.57 13.53
CA LEU A 188 -9.14 6.68 14.17
C LEU A 188 -9.00 7.13 15.64
N GLU A 189 -8.10 6.51 16.39
CA GLU A 189 -7.85 6.91 17.79
C GLU A 189 -7.22 8.31 17.88
N TYR A 190 -6.31 8.66 16.96
CA TYR A 190 -5.68 9.98 16.90
C TYR A 190 -6.72 11.09 16.69
N PHE A 191 -7.62 10.93 15.71
CA PHE A 191 -8.67 11.92 15.44
C PHE A 191 -9.75 11.99 16.52
N ASN A 192 -9.89 10.94 17.34
CA ASN A 192 -10.71 10.95 18.54
C ASN A 192 -9.94 11.42 19.79
N GLU A 193 -8.75 12.00 19.62
CA GLU A 193 -7.88 12.55 20.69
C GLU A 193 -7.42 11.52 21.74
N ARG A 194 -7.48 10.23 21.40
CA ARG A 194 -7.01 9.12 22.25
C ARG A 194 -5.56 8.78 21.93
N PHE A 195 -4.68 9.76 22.16
CA PHE A 195 -3.29 9.72 21.69
C PHE A 195 -2.49 8.51 22.20
N GLU A 196 -2.69 8.07 23.44
CA GLU A 196 -2.01 6.88 23.97
C GLU A 196 -2.40 5.59 23.24
N ALA A 197 -3.68 5.46 22.89
CA ALA A 197 -4.18 4.32 22.12
C ALA A 197 -3.67 4.37 20.68
N ALA A 198 -3.68 5.56 20.07
CA ALA A 198 -3.14 5.78 18.73
C ALA A 198 -1.68 5.33 18.61
N VAL A 199 -0.83 5.73 19.56
CA VAL A 199 0.60 5.33 19.59
C VAL A 199 0.76 3.81 19.64
N LYS A 200 -0.06 3.09 20.42
CA LYS A 200 0.00 1.61 20.49
C LYS A 200 -0.32 0.96 19.14
N PHE A 201 -1.29 1.51 18.41
CA PHE A 201 -1.63 1.04 17.06
C PHE A 201 -0.50 1.33 16.08
N PHE A 202 0.09 2.53 16.10
CA PHE A 202 1.23 2.88 15.24
C PHE A 202 2.46 2.03 15.52
N ASP A 203 2.78 1.76 16.79
CA ASP A 203 3.87 0.84 17.16
C ASP A 203 3.63 -0.58 16.64
N SER A 204 2.38 -1.03 16.65
CA SER A 204 2.00 -2.35 16.14
C SER A 204 2.06 -2.39 14.61
N ALA A 205 1.63 -1.32 13.94
CA ALA A 205 1.69 -1.16 12.50
C ALA A 205 3.15 -1.19 11.98
N GLU A 206 4.05 -0.46 12.65
CA GLU A 206 5.48 -0.40 12.30
C GLU A 206 6.16 -1.78 12.36
N LYS A 207 5.77 -2.59 13.35
CA LYS A 207 6.29 -3.94 13.57
C LYS A 207 5.64 -4.99 12.68
N SER A 208 4.60 -4.63 11.91
CA SER A 208 3.90 -5.58 11.05
C SER A 208 4.80 -6.06 9.91
N ARG A 209 4.56 -7.29 9.46
CA ARG A 209 5.45 -7.97 8.49
C ARG A 209 5.46 -7.28 7.13
N ASP A 210 4.37 -6.63 6.77
CA ASP A 210 4.19 -5.90 5.52
C ASP A 210 4.49 -4.40 5.63
N ALA A 211 4.98 -3.92 6.77
CA ALA A 211 5.34 -2.52 6.95
C ALA A 211 6.56 -2.14 6.12
N ASP A 212 6.32 -1.37 5.06
CA ASP A 212 7.34 -0.77 4.22
C ASP A 212 7.85 0.57 4.78
N LYS A 213 8.82 1.17 4.08
CA LYS A 213 9.44 2.45 4.51
C LYS A 213 8.39 3.56 4.63
N THR A 214 7.44 3.61 3.70
CA THR A 214 6.37 4.62 3.65
C THR A 214 5.45 4.49 4.85
N LEU A 215 4.97 3.29 5.16
CA LEU A 215 4.09 3.04 6.31
C LEU A 215 4.80 3.39 7.63
N ARG A 216 6.06 2.98 7.80
CA ARG A 216 6.84 3.29 9.01
C ARG A 216 7.06 4.78 9.19
N CYS A 217 7.36 5.50 8.09
CA CYS A 217 7.47 6.96 8.12
C CYS A 217 6.16 7.60 8.60
N ASN A 218 5.02 7.17 8.04
CA ASN A 218 3.72 7.70 8.44
C ASN A 218 3.41 7.39 9.92
N CYS A 219 3.73 6.20 10.41
CA CYS A 219 3.58 5.85 11.82
C CYS A 219 4.38 6.80 12.72
N GLU A 220 5.66 7.06 12.41
CA GLU A 220 6.49 7.97 13.20
C GLU A 220 6.03 9.43 13.12
N LEU A 221 5.53 9.89 11.96
CA LEU A 221 4.94 11.24 11.83
C LEU A 221 3.75 11.41 12.78
N TYR A 222 2.78 10.49 12.74
CA TYR A 222 1.59 10.60 13.61
C TYR A 222 1.89 10.32 15.08
N LYS A 223 2.88 9.47 15.41
CA LYS A 223 3.38 9.36 16.79
C LYS A 223 3.97 10.68 17.28
N GLY A 224 4.74 11.37 16.44
CA GLY A 224 5.26 12.70 16.74
C GLY A 224 4.15 13.69 17.05
N GLU A 225 3.08 13.70 16.26
CA GLU A 225 1.90 14.54 16.50
C GLU A 225 1.17 14.16 17.81
N CYS A 226 1.00 12.87 18.10
CA CYS A 226 0.45 12.40 19.38
C CYS A 226 1.27 12.91 20.58
N PHE A 227 2.60 12.75 20.53
CA PHE A 227 3.48 13.18 21.62
C PHE A 227 3.47 14.69 21.79
N LEU A 228 3.38 15.46 20.70
CA LEU A 228 3.20 16.90 20.79
C LEU A 228 1.90 17.28 21.48
N ALA A 229 0.79 16.64 21.13
CA ALA A 229 -0.51 16.90 21.74
C ALA A 229 -0.52 16.58 23.25
N GLN A 230 0.25 15.56 23.65
CA GLN A 230 0.45 15.19 25.06
C GLN A 230 1.44 16.09 25.82
N GLY A 231 2.18 16.96 25.13
CA GLY A 231 3.23 17.77 25.73
C GLY A 231 4.54 17.02 26.01
N ASP A 232 4.76 15.86 25.38
CA ASP A 232 6.05 15.15 25.42
C ASP A 232 6.93 15.57 24.24
N MET A 233 7.56 16.74 24.35
CA MET A 233 8.42 17.29 23.30
C MET A 233 9.65 16.40 23.02
N ARG A 234 10.11 15.62 23.99
CA ARG A 234 11.28 14.76 23.82
C ARG A 234 10.94 13.59 22.90
N SER A 235 9.83 12.90 23.17
CA SER A 235 9.37 11.81 22.31
C SER A 235 8.90 12.32 20.94
N ALA A 236 8.24 13.49 20.89
CA ALA A 236 7.88 14.13 19.63
C ALA A 236 9.09 14.42 18.73
N LYS A 237 10.16 14.98 19.30
CA LYS A 237 11.42 15.21 18.59
C LYS A 237 12.05 13.91 18.10
N ALA A 238 12.10 12.88 18.94
CA ALA A 238 12.66 11.58 18.56
C ALA A 238 11.88 10.94 17.39
N SER A 239 10.55 11.03 17.41
CA SER A 239 9.70 10.56 16.30
C SER A 239 9.93 11.38 15.02
N ALA A 240 10.07 12.70 15.12
CA ALA A 240 10.41 13.55 13.97
C ALA A 240 11.77 13.15 13.36
N GLU A 241 12.81 12.94 14.17
CA GLU A 241 14.14 12.50 13.71
C GLU A 241 14.11 11.13 13.01
N LYS A 242 13.35 10.17 13.57
CA LYS A 242 13.16 8.87 12.94
C LYS A 242 12.42 8.99 11.61
N SER A 243 11.35 9.78 11.57
CA SER A 243 10.59 9.99 10.33
C SER A 243 11.46 10.65 9.26
N ALA A 244 12.35 11.59 9.61
CA ALA A 244 13.31 12.21 8.69
C ALA A 244 14.24 11.19 8.00
N ALA A 245 14.67 10.15 8.72
CA ALA A 245 15.45 9.06 8.12
C ALA A 245 14.61 8.16 7.17
N LEU A 246 13.28 8.19 7.32
CA LEU A 246 12.36 7.33 6.60
C LEU A 246 11.66 8.01 5.41
N VAL A 247 11.58 9.34 5.36
CA VAL A 247 10.91 10.11 4.29
C VAL A 247 11.27 9.57 2.90
N SER A 248 10.25 9.46 2.05
CA SER A 248 10.39 8.91 0.70
C SER A 248 9.66 9.70 -0.37
N ASP A 249 8.79 10.65 0.00
CA ASP A 249 8.03 11.47 -0.93
C ASP A 249 7.77 12.89 -0.39
N ASP A 250 7.44 13.80 -1.30
CA ASP A 250 7.22 15.22 -1.02
C ASP A 250 6.07 15.47 -0.03
N LYS A 251 5.08 14.56 0.04
CA LYS A 251 3.93 14.71 0.96
C LYS A 251 4.38 14.45 2.40
N GLN A 252 5.19 13.40 2.59
CA GLN A 252 5.83 13.09 3.87
C GLN A 252 6.80 14.19 4.30
N GLU A 253 7.59 14.71 3.36
CA GLU A 253 8.52 15.82 3.64
C GLU A 253 7.78 17.08 4.11
N ALA A 254 6.68 17.43 3.44
CA ALA A 254 5.84 18.56 3.85
C ALA A 254 5.20 18.35 5.24
N GLN A 255 4.76 17.13 5.57
CA GLN A 255 4.21 16.82 6.88
C GLN A 255 5.30 16.87 7.97
N LEU A 256 6.48 16.33 7.68
CA LEU A 256 7.64 16.40 8.58
C LEU A 256 8.04 17.84 8.89
N GLY A 257 8.10 18.71 7.87
CA GLY A 257 8.43 20.12 8.05
C GLY A 257 7.45 20.82 8.99
N LYS A 258 6.14 20.52 8.88
CA LYS A 258 5.12 21.02 9.82
C LYS A 258 5.35 20.51 11.23
N LEU A 259 5.57 19.20 11.39
CA LEU A 259 5.83 18.58 12.69
C LEU A 259 7.05 19.20 13.37
N MET A 260 8.18 19.29 12.66
CA MET A 260 9.41 19.89 13.19
C MET A 260 9.22 21.34 13.63
N THR A 261 8.51 22.14 12.83
CA THR A 261 8.19 23.53 13.18
C THR A 261 7.36 23.61 14.47
N GLN A 262 6.39 22.68 14.65
CA GLN A 262 5.58 22.63 15.86
C GLN A 262 6.40 22.18 17.08
N VAL A 263 7.27 21.18 16.93
CA VAL A 263 8.22 20.74 17.97
C VAL A 263 9.11 21.89 18.42
N GLU A 264 9.69 22.65 17.48
CA GLU A 264 10.57 23.77 17.78
C GLU A 264 9.83 24.89 18.53
N LYS A 265 8.65 25.28 18.05
CA LYS A 265 7.80 26.27 18.72
C LYS A 265 7.42 25.84 20.14
N ALA A 266 7.08 24.57 20.32
CA ALA A 266 6.77 24.01 21.63
C ALA A 266 7.98 24.11 22.57
N TYR A 267 9.18 23.74 22.08
CA TYR A 267 10.41 23.78 22.86
C TYR A 267 10.79 25.20 23.33
N ILE A 268 10.64 26.21 22.46
CA ILE A 268 10.91 27.61 22.79
C ILE A 268 9.96 28.09 23.89
N ARG A 269 8.65 27.83 23.75
CA ARG A 269 7.65 28.23 24.76
C ARG A 269 7.91 27.60 26.13
N THR A 270 8.32 26.34 26.17
CA THR A 270 8.63 25.66 27.44
C THR A 270 9.87 26.27 28.10
N LYS A 271 10.87 26.68 27.29
CA LYS A 271 12.07 27.36 27.77
C LYS A 271 11.75 28.75 28.34
N GLU A 272 10.92 29.54 27.65
CA GLU A 272 10.44 30.85 28.11
C GLU A 272 9.69 30.72 29.44
N LYS A 273 8.69 29.83 29.53
CA LYS A 273 7.98 29.56 30.79
C LYS A 273 8.90 29.18 31.94
N SER A 274 9.91 28.34 31.68
CA SER A 274 10.87 27.92 32.71
C SER A 274 11.80 29.05 33.15
N ALA A 275 12.04 30.05 32.30
CA ALA A 275 12.81 31.24 32.65
C ALA A 275 11.96 32.20 33.49
N ASP A 276 10.69 32.41 33.13
CA ASP A 276 9.75 33.26 33.87
C ASP A 276 9.48 32.71 35.28
N THR A 277 9.29 31.40 35.42
CA THR A 277 9.10 30.77 36.74
C THR A 277 10.33 30.87 37.63
N LYS A 278 11.54 30.90 37.04
CA LYS A 278 12.79 31.13 37.78
C LYS A 278 12.93 32.58 38.22
N ALA A 279 12.45 33.54 37.43
CA ALA A 279 12.48 34.96 37.77
C ALA A 279 11.52 35.28 38.94
N ASP A 280 10.29 34.75 38.92
CA ASP A 280 9.31 34.96 39.99
C ASP A 280 9.78 34.40 41.35
N ASN A 281 10.38 33.21 41.35
CA ASN A 281 10.90 32.59 42.58
C ASN A 281 12.12 33.32 43.17
N THR A 282 12.84 34.12 42.37
CA THR A 282 13.93 34.97 42.87
C THR A 282 13.47 36.31 43.46
N THR A 283 12.26 36.78 43.12
CA THR A 283 11.69 38.02 43.65
C THR A 283 10.94 37.83 44.97
N GLU A 284 10.37 36.65 45.25
CA GLU A 284 9.64 36.40 46.52
C GLU A 284 10.54 35.97 47.69
N GLY A 285 11.77 35.52 47.43
CA GLY A 285 12.73 35.12 48.49
C GLY A 285 13.43 36.29 49.21
N GLY A 286 13.11 37.54 48.87
CA GLY A 286 13.80 38.74 49.35
C GLY A 286 13.23 39.41 50.61
N TYR A 287 12.14 38.90 51.19
CA TYR A 287 11.53 39.46 52.40
C TYR A 287 11.42 38.41 53.51
N ALA A 288 12.55 38.08 54.12
CA ALA A 288 12.58 37.53 55.47
C ALA A 288 13.55 38.40 56.29
N PHE A 289 12.98 39.35 57.04
CA PHE A 289 13.63 40.05 58.15
C PHE A 289 13.28 39.34 59.45
#